data_AF-T0TNH0-F1
#
_entry.id   AF-T0TNH0-F1
#
_cell.length_a   1.000
_cell.length_b   1.000
_cell.length_c   1.000
_cell.angle_alpha   90.00
_cell.angle_beta   90.00
_cell.angle_gamma   90.00
#
_symmetry.space_group_name_H-M   'P 1'
#
loop_
_entity.id
_entity.type
_entity.pdbx_description
1 polymer ?
#
loop_
_entity_poly.entity_id
_entity_poly.type
_entity_poly.pdbx_seq_one_letter_code
_entity_poly.pdbx_strand_id
1 'polypeptide(L)' 'MKLALLGTGMIVTEVLPVLATIEGIELEAIMSTPRSLDKAQALAKQYGLTQATSDYEAI' A
#
# COMPACT_ATOMS: atom_id res chain seq x y z
N MET A 1 -2.02 11.01 -10.08
CA MET A 1 -3.22 10.49 -9.39
C MET A 1 -2.75 9.69 -8.20
N LYS A 2 -3.30 9.98 -7.02
CA LYS A 2 -2.94 9.29 -5.77
C LYS A 2 -3.75 8.00 -5.63
N LEU A 3 -3.09 6.92 -5.22
CA LEU A 3 -3.71 5.61 -5.01
C LEU A 3 -3.47 5.11 -3.59
N ALA A 4 -4.52 4.54 -3.01
CA ALA A 4 -4.47 3.73 -1.79
C ALA A 4 -4.74 2.26 -2.12
N LEU A 5 -3.95 1.36 -1.55
CA LEU A 5 -4.10 -0.09 -1.73
C LEU A 5 -4.73 -0.71 -0.48
N LEU A 6 -5.88 -1.35 -0.63
CA LEU A 6 -6.58 -2.02 0.47
C LEU A 6 -6.21 -3.51 0.49
N GLY A 7 -5.20 -3.86 1.28
CA GLY A 7 -4.77 -5.23 1.51
C GLY A 7 -3.27 -5.43 1.34
N THR A 8 -2.80 -6.60 1.77
CA THR A 8 -1.38 -7.01 1.70
C THR A 8 -1.25 -8.44 1.17
N GLY A 9 -2.25 -8.90 0.41
CA GLY A 9 -2.31 -10.23 -0.20
C GLY A 9 -1.43 -10.36 -1.43
N MET A 10 -1.48 -11.53 -2.08
CA MET A 10 -0.64 -11.84 -3.25
C MET A 10 -0.84 -10.84 -4.39
N ILE A 11 -2.09 -10.46 -4.67
CA ILE A 11 -2.41 -9.49 -5.73
C ILE A 11 -1.71 -8.15 -5.48
N VAL A 12 -1.76 -7.63 -4.25
CA VAL A 12 -1.13 -6.34 -3.92
C VAL A 12 0.39 -6.43 -4.06
N THR A 13 0.99 -7.53 -3.60
CA THR A 13 2.44 -7.72 -3.72
C THR A 13 2.93 -7.85 -5.15
N GLU A 14 2.12 -8.41 -6.06
CA GLU A 14 2.45 -8.54 -7.48
C GLU A 14 2.18 -7.25 -8.27
N VAL A 15 1.15 -6.49 -7.90
CA VAL A 15 0.78 -5.27 -8.63
C VAL A 15 1.62 -4.05 -8.23
N LEU A 16 2.10 -3.99 -6.97
CA LEU A 16 2.92 -2.88 -6.46
C LEU A 16 4.14 -2.55 -7.33
N PRO A 17 4.97 -3.54 -7.76
CA PRO A 17 6.05 -3.31 -8.70
C PRO A 17 5.60 -2.67 -10.01
N VAL A 18 4.44 -3.09 -10.54
CA VAL A 18 3.91 -2.56 -11.79
C VAL A 18 3.42 -1.12 -11.59
N LEU A 19 2.64 -0.85 -10.54
CA LEU A 19 2.14 0.49 -10.23
C LEU A 19 3.28 1.50 -10.01
N ALA A 20 4.38 1.07 -9.37
CA ALA A 20 5.55 1.91 -9.14
C ALA A 20 6.27 2.33 -10.44
N THR A 21 5.97 1.70 -11.58
CA THR A 21 6.55 2.06 -12.89
C THR A 21 5.64 2.94 -13.75
N ILE A 22 4.39 3.14 -13.36
CA ILE A 22 3.41 3.88 -14.15
C ILE A 22 3.58 5.39 -13.88
N GLU A 23 3.95 6.14 -14.91
CA GLU A 23 4.01 7.59 -14.83
C GLU A 23 2.64 8.20 -14.49
N GLY A 24 2.64 9.15 -13.56
CA GLY A 24 1.43 9.83 -13.11
C GLY A 24 0.62 9.08 -12.05
N ILE A 25 1.10 7.93 -11.54
CA ILE A 25 0.56 7.29 -10.34
C ILE A 25 1.47 7.58 -9.15
N GLU A 26 0.87 8.05 -8.06
CA GLU A 26 1.51 8.22 -6.76
C GLU A 26 0.93 7.18 -5.80
N LEU A 27 1.78 6.28 -5.33
CA LEU A 27 1.40 5.30 -4.30
C LEU A 27 1.40 6.00 -2.94
N GLU A 28 0.21 6.39 -2.48
CA GLU A 28 0.06 7.21 -1.27
C GLU A 28 -0.06 6.35 -0.02
N ALA A 29 -0.97 5.37 -0.03
CA ALA A 29 -1.32 4.64 1.19
C ALA A 29 -1.52 3.14 0.97
N ILE A 30 -1.31 2.35 2.03
CA ILE A 30 -1.63 0.92 2.07
C ILE A 30 -2.34 0.56 3.36
N MET A 31 -3.50 -0.08 3.25
CA MET A 31 -4.26 -0.59 4.38
C MET A 31 -4.09 -2.09 4.51
N SER A 32 -4.22 -2.62 5.73
CA SER A 32 -4.41 -4.05 5.93
C SER A 32 -5.31 -4.34 7.11
N THR A 33 -5.54 -5.62 7.43
CA THR A 33 -6.14 -5.96 8.72
C THR A 33 -5.15 -5.72 9.87
N PRO A 34 -5.60 -5.55 11.13
CA PRO A 34 -4.68 -5.37 12.27
C PRO A 34 -3.63 -6.48 12.38
N ARG A 35 -4.00 -7.72 12.05
CA ARG A 35 -3.09 -8.90 12.05
C ARG A 35 -1.91 -8.75 11.07
N SER A 36 -2.09 -7.99 10.00
CA SER A 36 -1.13 -7.85 8.89
C SER A 36 -0.49 -6.46 8.82
N LEU A 37 -0.66 -5.63 9.85
CA LEU A 37 -0.20 -4.24 9.84
C LEU A 37 1.31 -4.12 9.62
N ASP A 38 2.10 -4.98 10.25
CA ASP A 38 3.56 -5.01 10.04
C ASP A 38 3.93 -5.25 8.57
N LYS A 39 3.14 -6.08 7.86
CA LYS A 39 3.32 -6.33 6.43
C LYS A 39 2.98 -5.09 5.61
N ALA A 40 1.92 -4.36 5.97
CA ALA A 40 1.56 -3.10 5.33
C ALA A 40 2.67 -2.05 5.50
N GLN A 41 3.21 -1.91 6.71
CA GLN A 41 4.31 -1.00 7.01
C GLN A 41 5.59 -1.37 6.25
N ALA A 42 5.91 -2.66 6.14
CA ALA A 42 7.05 -3.13 5.36
C ALA A 42 6.90 -2.77 3.86
N LEU A 43 5.72 -3.00 3.29
CA LEU A 43 5.43 -2.61 1.91
C LEU A 43 5.45 -1.09 1.73
N ALA A 44 4.90 -0.33 2.68
CA ALA A 44 4.95 1.12 2.67
C ALA A 44 6.38 1.65 2.60
N LYS A 45 7.25 1.12 3.45
CA LYS A 45 8.68 1.46 3.44
C LYS A 45 9.37 1.05 2.14
N GLN A 46 9.05 -0.13 1.60
CA GLN A 46 9.67 -0.64 0.38
C GLN A 46 9.33 0.19 -0.86
N TYR A 47 8.08 0.64 -0.99
CA TYR A 47 7.59 1.37 -2.16
C TYR A 47 7.43 2.88 -1.94
N GLY A 48 7.84 3.38 -0.76
CA GLY A 48 7.79 4.82 -0.45
C GLY A 48 6.39 5.38 -0.22
N LEU A 49 5.44 4.56 0.23
CA LEU A 49 4.10 5.03 0.58
C LEU A 49 4.16 5.89 1.86
N THR A 50 3.41 6.98 1.89
CA THR A 50 3.38 7.94 3.00
C THR A 50 2.56 7.43 4.19
N GLN A 51 1.65 6.48 3.95
CA GLN A 51 0.76 5.96 5.00
C GLN A 51 0.61 4.44 4.97
N ALA A 52 0.60 3.84 6.16
CA ALA A 52 0.21 2.44 6.38
C ALA A 52 -0.69 2.34 7.61
N THR A 53 -1.92 1.85 7.44
CA THR A 53 -2.91 1.76 8.54
C THR A 53 -3.70 0.45 8.51
N SER A 54 -4.35 0.14 9.62
CA SER A 54 -5.38 -0.91 9.69
C SER A 54 -6.78 -0.36 9.93
N ASP A 55 -6.91 0.96 9.91
CA ASP A 55 -8.17 1.67 10.06
C ASP A 55 -8.63 2.17 8.69
N TYR A 56 -9.86 1.81 8.32
CA TYR A 56 -10.45 2.15 7.03
C TYR A 56 -10.84 3.63 6.96
N GLU A 57 -11.17 4.26 8.09
CA GLU A 57 -11.54 5.68 8.12
C GLU A 57 -10.29 6.59 8.10
N ALA A 58 -9.11 6.02 8.32
CA ALA A 58 -7.84 6.74 8.37
C ALA A 58 -6.99 6.64 7.10
N ILE A 59 -7.44 5.87 6.09
CA ILE A 59 -6.71 5.57 4.85
C ILE A 59 -6.89 6.64 3.76
#